data_AF-R0GJQ9-F1
#
_entry.id   AF-R0GJQ9-F1
#
_cell.length_a   1.000
_cell.length_b   1.000
_cell.length_c   1.000
_cell.angle_alpha   90.00
_cell.angle_beta   90.00
_cell.angle_gamma   90.00
#
_symmetry.space_group_name_H-M   'P 1'
#
loop_
_entity.id
_entity.type
_entity.pdbx_description
1 polymer ?
#
loop_
_entity_poly.entity_id
_entity_poly.type
_entity_poly.pdbx_seq_one_letter_code
_entity_poly.pdbx_strand_id
1 'polypeptide(L)'
;MSVNGENKVSGGESTASDRPVRVYADGIYDLFHFGHARAIEQAKKSFPNTYLLVGCCNDEITNKFKGKTVMTESERYESLRHCKWVDEVIPDAPWVLTTEFLDKHKIDYVAHDALPYADASGAGNDVYEFVKSIGKFKETKRTEGISTSDIIMRIVKDYNQYVLRNLDRGYSREELGVSFVKEKRLRVNMRFKKLQEKVKEQQEKIHTVAKTAGMHHDEWLENADRWVAGFLEMFEEGCHKMGTAIRDGIQQRLMRQESEENRRLLQNGLTISEDNDDEQMSDDNEDLSVSTSK
;
A
#
# COMPACT_ATOMS: atom_id res chain seq x y z
N MET A 1 82.09 31.25 -10.64
CA MET A 1 81.35 30.17 -11.33
C MET A 1 79.88 30.32 -11.00
N SER A 2 79.13 30.79 -12.00
CA SER A 2 77.70 30.57 -12.26
C SER A 2 77.24 29.16 -11.86
N VAL A 3 75.98 28.79 -11.59
CA VAL A 3 74.62 29.35 -11.61
C VAL A 3 73.71 28.17 -11.19
N ASN A 4 72.57 28.45 -10.52
CA ASN A 4 71.34 27.64 -10.36
C ASN A 4 71.45 26.21 -9.78
N GLY A 5 70.58 25.74 -8.89
CA GLY A 5 69.19 26.08 -8.62
C GLY A 5 68.38 24.80 -8.75
N GLU A 6 67.69 24.37 -7.69
CA GLU A 6 66.53 23.47 -7.80
C GLU A 6 65.69 23.57 -6.52
N ASN A 7 64.76 24.52 -6.55
CA ASN A 7 63.57 24.54 -5.72
C ASN A 7 62.74 23.31 -6.07
N LYS A 8 62.65 22.34 -5.17
CA LYS A 8 61.72 21.22 -5.30
C LYS A 8 60.33 21.69 -4.86
N VAL A 9 59.62 22.34 -5.78
CA VAL A 9 58.17 22.59 -5.69
C VAL A 9 57.48 21.24 -5.84
N SER A 10 57.05 20.63 -4.74
CA SER A 10 56.12 19.50 -4.77
C SER A 10 54.70 20.02 -4.93
N GLY A 11 54.28 20.20 -6.18
CA GLY A 11 52.90 20.45 -6.54
C GLY A 11 52.13 19.14 -6.73
N GLY A 12 51.09 18.96 -5.92
CA GLY A 12 49.80 18.42 -6.38
C GLY A 12 49.52 16.93 -6.18
N GLU A 13 48.71 16.62 -5.17
CA GLU A 13 47.44 15.92 -5.42
C GLU A 13 46.41 16.36 -4.37
N SER A 14 45.19 16.58 -4.85
CA SER A 14 44.16 17.42 -4.27
C SER A 14 43.74 17.03 -2.85
N THR A 15 43.57 18.03 -1.99
CA THR A 15 42.79 17.91 -0.77
C THR A 15 41.37 17.49 -1.16
N ALA A 16 41.08 16.19 -1.15
CA ALA A 16 39.71 15.70 -1.10
C ALA A 16 39.05 16.46 0.05
N SER A 17 38.09 17.32 -0.27
CA SER A 17 37.51 18.24 0.71
C SER A 17 37.09 17.43 1.93
N ASP A 18 37.48 17.86 3.13
CA ASP A 18 37.12 17.23 4.41
C ASP A 18 35.59 17.15 4.64
N ARG A 19 34.80 17.77 3.74
CA ARG A 19 33.34 17.65 3.76
C ARG A 19 32.89 16.23 3.39
N PRO A 20 31.94 15.65 4.13
CA PRO A 20 31.33 14.39 3.75
C PRO A 20 30.53 14.54 2.45
N VAL A 21 30.50 13.47 1.64
CA VAL A 21 29.64 13.37 0.46
C VAL A 21 28.19 13.24 0.94
N ARG A 22 27.33 14.15 0.51
CA ARG A 22 25.93 14.21 0.91
C ARG A 22 25.09 13.36 -0.04
N VAL A 23 24.66 12.21 0.45
CA VAL A 23 23.79 11.29 -0.28
C VAL A 23 22.37 11.47 0.22
N TYR A 24 21.41 11.47 -0.70
CA TYR A 24 19.99 11.52 -0.39
C TYR A 24 19.33 10.21 -0.80
N ALA A 25 18.58 9.57 0.08
CA ALA A 25 17.71 8.45 -0.26
C ALA A 25 16.29 8.80 0.11
N ASP A 26 15.32 8.52 -0.76
CA ASP A 26 13.92 8.77 -0.50
C ASP A 26 13.07 7.50 -0.48
N GLY A 27 11.89 7.66 0.09
CA GLY A 27 10.90 6.61 0.12
C GLY A 27 9.70 6.96 0.99
N ILE A 28 8.79 6.00 1.06
CA ILE A 28 7.62 6.09 1.94
C ILE A 28 7.95 5.56 3.32
N TYR A 29 8.73 4.47 3.37
CA TYR A 29 9.17 3.82 4.60
C TYR A 29 8.05 3.33 5.53
N ASP A 30 6.88 3.01 4.95
CA ASP A 30 5.76 2.41 5.68
C ASP A 30 6.10 0.98 6.17
N LEU A 31 5.65 0.65 7.38
CA LEU A 31 6.04 -0.55 8.13
C LEU A 31 7.57 -0.77 8.09
N PHE A 32 8.33 0.22 8.58
CA PHE A 32 9.78 0.24 8.45
C PHE A 32 10.44 -1.09 8.84
N HIS A 33 11.10 -1.73 7.87
CA HIS A 33 11.60 -3.09 7.98
C HIS A 33 13.04 -3.21 7.47
N PHE A 34 13.68 -4.37 7.71
CA PHE A 34 15.11 -4.56 7.39
C PHE A 34 15.45 -4.40 5.90
N GLY A 35 14.49 -4.56 4.98
CA GLY A 35 14.68 -4.21 3.57
C GLY A 35 14.98 -2.72 3.34
N HIS A 36 14.28 -1.81 4.05
CA HIS A 36 14.56 -0.38 4.00
C HIS A 36 15.92 -0.09 4.65
N ALA A 37 16.17 -0.64 5.84
CA ALA A 37 17.42 -0.41 6.56
C ALA A 37 18.66 -0.85 5.76
N ARG A 38 18.58 -1.96 5.00
CA ARG A 38 19.67 -2.42 4.10
C ARG A 38 19.85 -1.56 2.86
N ALA A 39 18.79 -0.96 2.32
CA ALA A 39 18.91 0.00 1.22
C ALA A 39 19.59 1.30 1.71
N ILE A 40 19.17 1.80 2.87
CA ILE A 40 19.78 2.95 3.55
C ILE A 40 21.25 2.66 3.91
N GLU A 41 21.57 1.44 4.37
CA GLU A 41 22.95 1.02 4.61
C GLU A 41 23.82 1.09 3.35
N GLN A 42 23.30 0.65 2.20
CA GLN A 42 24.00 0.74 0.92
C GLN A 42 24.25 2.19 0.53
N ALA A 43 23.26 3.07 0.70
CA ALA A 43 23.41 4.51 0.47
C ALA A 43 24.49 5.12 1.39
N LYS A 44 24.48 4.80 2.69
CA LYS A 44 25.47 5.27 3.66
C LYS A 44 26.88 4.78 3.36
N LYS A 45 27.03 3.58 2.77
CA LYS A 45 28.32 2.98 2.42
C LYS A 45 28.77 3.26 0.99
N SER A 46 28.04 4.09 0.24
CA SER A 46 28.35 4.38 -1.16
C SER A 46 29.68 5.12 -1.33
N PHE A 47 30.13 5.85 -0.31
CA PHE A 47 31.43 6.52 -0.29
C PHE A 47 32.12 6.32 1.08
N PRO A 48 33.46 6.50 1.16
CA PRO A 48 34.19 6.35 2.42
C PRO A 48 33.74 7.32 3.53
N ASN A 49 33.38 8.56 3.16
CA ASN A 49 32.89 9.60 4.07
C ASN A 49 31.54 10.14 3.56
N THR A 50 30.44 9.56 4.05
CA THR A 50 29.08 9.89 3.62
C THR A 50 28.26 10.49 4.75
N TYR A 51 27.53 11.55 4.43
CA TYR A 51 26.41 12.09 5.21
C TYR A 51 25.11 11.76 4.48
N LEU A 52 24.27 10.92 5.08
CA LEU A 52 23.05 10.39 4.49
C LEU A 52 21.83 11.16 5.00
N LEU A 53 21.20 11.87 4.08
CA LEU A 53 19.88 12.43 4.23
C LEU A 53 18.84 11.40 3.77
N VAL A 54 17.80 11.20 4.56
CA VAL A 54 16.69 10.33 4.18
C VAL A 54 15.39 11.12 4.13
N GLY A 55 14.86 11.28 2.92
CA GLY A 55 13.61 11.98 2.66
C GLY A 55 12.41 11.05 2.75
N CYS A 56 11.38 11.47 3.48
CA CYS A 56 10.17 10.69 3.67
C CYS A 56 8.95 11.48 3.17
N CYS A 57 8.25 10.93 2.17
CA CYS A 57 7.05 11.57 1.61
C CYS A 57 5.94 11.68 2.67
N ASN A 58 5.19 12.78 2.65
CA ASN A 58 4.02 12.98 3.51
C ASN A 58 2.85 12.04 3.11
N ASP A 59 1.84 11.92 3.97
CA ASP A 59 0.70 11.04 3.72
C ASP A 59 -0.15 11.52 2.52
N GLU A 60 -0.30 12.82 2.32
CA GLU A 60 -1.10 13.40 1.23
C GLU A 60 -0.57 12.98 -0.16
N ILE A 61 0.71 13.25 -0.42
CA ILE A 61 1.42 12.93 -1.66
C ILE A 61 1.48 11.42 -1.84
N THR A 62 1.77 10.66 -0.78
CA THR A 62 1.82 9.20 -0.85
C THR A 62 0.48 8.60 -1.24
N ASN A 63 -0.61 9.07 -0.61
CA ASN A 63 -1.96 8.61 -0.92
C ASN A 63 -2.37 8.96 -2.35
N LYS A 64 -1.97 10.14 -2.84
CA LYS A 64 -2.28 10.62 -4.19
C LYS A 64 -1.57 9.82 -5.28
N PHE A 65 -0.28 9.52 -5.12
CA PHE A 65 0.54 8.96 -6.20
C PHE A 65 0.94 7.49 -6.03
N LYS A 66 0.73 6.91 -4.84
CA LYS A 66 1.06 5.50 -4.55
C LYS A 66 -0.11 4.69 -4.03
N GLY A 67 -0.81 5.22 -3.03
CA GLY A 67 -1.84 4.53 -2.27
C GLY A 67 -1.66 4.67 -0.76
N LYS A 68 -2.51 3.95 -0.01
CA LYS A 68 -2.61 4.08 1.45
C LYS A 68 -1.39 3.56 2.19
N THR A 69 -1.02 4.26 3.26
CA THR A 69 -0.06 3.83 4.28
C THR A 69 -0.77 3.20 5.49
N VAL A 70 -0.09 2.28 6.17
CA VAL A 70 -0.54 1.75 7.47
C VAL A 70 -0.08 2.67 8.60
N MET A 71 1.17 3.12 8.55
CA MET A 71 1.74 4.08 9.49
C MET A 71 1.53 5.51 9.00
N THR A 72 1.19 6.39 9.92
CA THR A 72 1.14 7.84 9.68
C THR A 72 2.52 8.37 9.31
N GLU A 73 2.56 9.51 8.63
CA GLU A 73 3.83 10.17 8.29
C GLU A 73 4.72 10.43 9.49
N SER A 74 4.16 10.82 10.63
CA SER A 74 4.91 11.08 11.86
C SER A 74 5.58 9.81 12.39
N GLU A 75 4.88 8.68 12.38
CA GLU A 75 5.46 7.40 12.80
C GLU A 75 6.55 6.91 11.84
N ARG A 76 6.39 7.17 10.54
CA ARG A 76 7.41 6.85 9.51
C ARG A 76 8.65 7.74 9.67
N TYR A 77 8.47 9.03 9.94
CA TYR A 77 9.58 9.96 10.23
C TYR A 77 10.36 9.50 11.46
N GLU A 78 9.67 9.14 12.54
CA GLU A 78 10.32 8.67 13.77
C GLU A 78 11.04 7.32 13.57
N SER A 79 10.44 6.40 12.82
CA SER A 79 11.07 5.12 12.47
C SER A 79 12.43 5.31 11.78
N LEU A 80 12.54 6.31 10.91
CA LEU A 80 13.80 6.64 10.23
C LEU A 80 14.85 7.23 11.18
N ARG A 81 14.45 8.03 12.17
CA ARG A 81 15.38 8.61 13.17
C ARG A 81 16.07 7.55 14.00
N HIS A 82 15.47 6.37 14.14
CA HIS A 82 16.06 5.23 14.84
C HIS A 82 16.87 4.29 13.93
N CYS A 83 16.92 4.55 12.62
CA CYS A 83 17.75 3.78 11.71
C CYS A 83 19.23 4.16 11.88
N LYS A 84 20.06 3.19 12.30
CA LYS A 84 21.51 3.35 12.55
C LYS A 84 22.27 4.12 11.47
N TRP A 85 21.85 4.00 10.21
CA TRP A 85 22.59 4.49 9.06
C TRP A 85 22.22 5.92 8.63
N VAL A 86 21.15 6.48 9.21
CA VAL A 86 20.61 7.80 8.85
C VAL A 86 21.28 8.88 9.68
N ASP A 87 21.75 9.96 9.04
CA ASP A 87 22.28 11.13 9.76
C ASP A 87 21.23 12.24 9.88
N GLU A 88 20.40 12.43 8.86
CA GLU A 88 19.38 13.47 8.79
C GLU A 88 18.09 12.92 8.17
N VAL A 89 16.94 13.19 8.79
CA VAL A 89 15.62 12.88 8.20
C VAL A 89 15.04 14.17 7.65
N ILE A 90 14.58 14.15 6.39
CA ILE A 90 13.84 15.22 5.74
C ILE A 90 12.35 14.81 5.69
N PRO A 91 11.50 15.36 6.56
CA PRO A 91 10.05 15.25 6.43
C PRO A 91 9.56 15.95 5.17
N ASP A 92 8.34 15.62 4.75
CA ASP A 92 7.67 16.27 3.60
C ASP A 92 8.54 16.27 2.32
N ALA A 93 9.18 15.13 2.04
CA ALA A 93 10.01 14.98 0.86
C ALA A 93 9.15 15.06 -0.42
N PRO A 94 9.64 15.74 -1.48
CA PRO A 94 8.91 15.87 -2.72
C PRO A 94 8.83 14.53 -3.47
N TRP A 95 7.77 14.34 -4.27
CA TRP A 95 7.60 13.16 -5.11
C TRP A 95 8.58 13.11 -6.29
N VAL A 96 8.87 14.28 -6.87
CA VAL A 96 9.83 14.46 -7.96
C VAL A 96 10.90 15.44 -7.47
N LEU A 97 12.16 15.05 -7.61
CA LEU A 97 13.28 15.86 -7.16
C LEU A 97 13.55 17.00 -8.14
N THR A 98 13.74 18.21 -7.60
CA THR A 98 14.06 19.41 -8.39
C THR A 98 15.48 19.89 -8.09
N THR A 99 16.04 20.69 -8.99
CA THR A 99 17.34 21.33 -8.79
C THR A 99 17.36 22.17 -7.50
N GLU A 100 16.29 22.90 -7.22
CA GLU A 100 16.15 23.72 -6.02
C GLU A 100 16.21 22.88 -4.74
N PHE A 101 15.60 21.69 -4.74
CA PHE A 101 15.66 20.76 -3.62
C PHE A 101 17.09 20.21 -3.43
N LEU A 102 17.73 19.80 -4.52
CA LEU A 102 19.11 19.31 -4.50
C LEU A 102 20.06 20.39 -3.95
N ASP A 103 19.92 21.63 -4.41
CA ASP A 103 20.78 22.74 -4.00
C ASP A 103 20.53 23.16 -2.54
N LYS A 104 19.26 23.24 -2.13
CA LYS A 104 18.86 23.56 -0.75
C LYS A 104 19.49 22.61 0.26
N HIS A 105 19.48 21.31 -0.03
CA HIS A 105 20.02 20.27 0.86
C HIS A 105 21.49 19.92 0.57
N LYS A 106 22.10 20.56 -0.43
CA LYS A 106 23.47 20.34 -0.92
C LYS A 106 23.73 18.87 -1.27
N ILE A 107 22.81 18.27 -2.01
CA ILE A 107 22.82 16.84 -2.36
C ILE A 107 23.82 16.61 -3.50
N ASP A 108 24.82 15.75 -3.24
CA ASP A 108 25.80 15.33 -4.23
C ASP A 108 25.28 14.16 -5.06
N TYR A 109 24.63 13.18 -4.41
CA TYR A 109 24.09 11.98 -5.07
C TYR A 109 22.73 11.58 -4.50
N VAL A 110 21.88 10.98 -5.34
CA VAL A 110 20.60 10.39 -4.94
C VAL A 110 20.69 8.88 -5.06
N ALA A 111 20.30 8.16 -4.00
CA ALA A 111 20.38 6.71 -3.91
C ALA A 111 18.99 6.07 -3.85
N HIS A 112 18.67 5.23 -4.83
CA HIS A 112 17.44 4.43 -4.86
C HIS A 112 17.68 3.14 -5.66
N ASP A 113 16.75 2.20 -5.68
CA ASP A 113 16.84 1.03 -6.56
C ASP A 113 16.77 1.41 -8.05
N ALA A 114 17.33 0.56 -8.91
CA ALA A 114 17.52 0.86 -10.33
C ALA A 114 16.22 0.80 -11.18
N LEU A 115 15.12 0.27 -10.62
CA LEU A 115 13.90 0.10 -11.39
C LEU A 115 13.29 1.47 -11.70
N PRO A 116 12.83 1.71 -12.94
CA PRO A 116 12.10 2.93 -13.27
C PRO A 116 10.88 3.07 -12.34
N TYR A 117 10.75 4.22 -11.70
CA TYR A 117 9.63 4.48 -10.84
C TYR A 117 8.61 5.32 -11.61
N ALA A 118 7.57 4.65 -12.11
CA ALA A 118 6.56 5.26 -12.97
C ALA A 118 6.01 6.54 -12.32
N ASP A 119 6.12 7.64 -13.06
CA ASP A 119 5.74 8.93 -12.55
C ASP A 119 4.23 9.14 -12.68
N ALA A 120 3.52 8.87 -11.60
CA ALA A 120 2.09 9.13 -11.48
C ALA A 120 1.74 10.63 -11.45
N SER A 121 2.71 11.54 -11.37
CA SER A 121 2.49 12.99 -11.45
C SER A 121 2.40 13.51 -12.89
N GLY A 122 2.85 12.73 -13.88
CA GLY A 122 2.78 13.08 -15.30
C GLY A 122 3.93 13.96 -15.80
N ALA A 123 5.01 14.11 -15.04
CA ALA A 123 6.20 14.87 -15.44
C ALA A 123 7.18 14.04 -16.29
N GLY A 124 7.12 12.70 -16.26
CA GLY A 124 7.97 11.84 -17.06
C GLY A 124 7.59 10.37 -17.04
N ASN A 125 8.51 9.50 -17.48
CA ASN A 125 8.35 8.04 -17.37
C ASN A 125 8.96 7.49 -16.07
N ASP A 126 9.91 8.20 -15.49
CA ASP A 126 10.64 7.84 -14.27
C ASP A 126 10.91 9.09 -13.43
N VAL A 127 10.49 9.11 -12.17
CA VAL A 127 10.69 10.26 -11.26
C VAL A 127 12.17 10.59 -11.03
N TYR A 128 13.07 9.63 -11.29
CA TYR A 128 14.52 9.81 -11.16
C TYR A 128 15.23 10.17 -12.48
N GLU A 129 14.49 10.34 -13.59
CA GLU A 129 15.07 10.58 -14.92
C GLU A 129 16.00 11.81 -14.93
N PHE A 130 15.56 12.91 -14.31
CA PHE A 130 16.37 14.12 -14.15
C PHE A 130 17.72 13.80 -13.47
N VAL A 131 17.69 13.11 -12.33
CA VAL A 131 18.89 12.85 -11.53
C VAL A 131 19.83 11.84 -12.20
N LYS A 132 19.26 10.89 -12.95
CA LYS A 132 20.00 9.96 -13.80
C LYS A 132 20.71 10.69 -14.94
N SER A 133 20.03 11.63 -15.61
CA SER A 133 20.61 12.37 -16.75
C SER A 133 21.80 13.26 -16.36
N ILE A 134 21.83 13.78 -15.14
CA ILE A 134 22.95 14.58 -14.61
C ILE A 134 24.04 13.74 -13.90
N GLY A 135 23.94 12.40 -13.97
CA GLY A 135 24.96 11.48 -13.43
C GLY A 135 25.05 11.45 -11.90
N LYS A 136 24.01 11.92 -11.19
CA LYS A 136 23.96 11.97 -9.72
C LYS A 136 23.23 10.77 -9.09
N PHE A 137 22.76 9.81 -9.88
CA PHE A 137 22.05 8.63 -9.37
C PHE A 137 23.02 7.52 -8.90
N LYS A 138 22.72 6.90 -7.76
CA LYS A 138 23.44 5.77 -7.18
C LYS A 138 22.49 4.61 -6.91
N GLU A 139 22.72 3.51 -7.60
CA GLU A 139 21.85 2.36 -7.48
C GLU A 139 22.06 1.60 -6.17
N THR A 140 20.95 1.23 -5.54
CA THR A 140 20.90 0.27 -4.42
C THR A 140 20.17 -0.99 -4.84
N LYS A 141 20.39 -2.08 -4.10
CA LYS A 141 19.72 -3.36 -4.34
C LYS A 141 18.63 -3.58 -3.31
N ARG A 142 17.46 -3.99 -3.81
CA ARG A 142 16.34 -4.45 -2.96
C ARG A 142 16.73 -5.71 -2.21
N THR A 143 16.17 -5.86 -1.01
CA THR A 143 16.31 -7.11 -0.24
C THR A 143 15.17 -8.06 -0.61
N GLU A 144 15.50 -9.25 -1.09
CA GLU A 144 14.50 -10.28 -1.41
C GLU A 144 13.82 -10.83 -0.14
N GLY A 145 12.56 -11.26 -0.29
CA GLY A 145 11.79 -11.89 0.79
C GLY A 145 11.24 -10.94 1.87
N ILE A 146 11.31 -9.62 1.65
CA ILE A 146 10.69 -8.62 2.53
C ILE A 146 10.18 -7.42 1.75
N SER A 147 8.97 -6.97 2.08
CA SER A 147 8.41 -5.67 1.66
C SER A 147 7.22 -5.32 2.55
N THR A 148 6.81 -4.05 2.55
CA THR A 148 5.57 -3.60 3.22
C THR A 148 4.38 -4.45 2.78
N SER A 149 4.21 -4.67 1.47
CA SER A 149 3.13 -5.50 0.93
C SER A 149 3.18 -6.95 1.42
N ASP A 150 4.36 -7.54 1.50
CA ASP A 150 4.53 -8.91 2.00
C ASP A 150 4.19 -9.00 3.50
N ILE A 151 4.62 -8.03 4.32
CA ILE A 151 4.22 -7.97 5.74
C ILE A 151 2.69 -7.87 5.87
N ILE A 152 2.06 -6.98 5.09
CA ILE A 152 0.60 -6.85 5.07
C ILE A 152 -0.07 -8.15 4.65
N MET A 153 0.42 -8.80 3.59
CA MET A 153 -0.14 -10.05 3.09
C MET A 153 -0.04 -11.19 4.10
N ARG A 154 1.05 -11.28 4.87
CA ARG A 154 1.18 -12.24 5.98
C ARG A 154 0.10 -12.01 7.04
N ILE A 155 -0.08 -10.76 7.48
CA ILE A 155 -1.10 -10.38 8.47
C ILE A 155 -2.51 -10.69 7.94
N VAL A 156 -2.82 -10.30 6.71
CA VAL A 156 -4.15 -10.49 6.09
C VAL A 156 -4.47 -11.97 5.89
N LYS A 157 -3.49 -12.78 5.45
CA LYS A 157 -3.66 -14.24 5.27
C LYS A 157 -4.05 -14.92 6.58
N ASP A 158 -3.42 -14.52 7.67
CA ASP A 158 -3.66 -15.10 8.99
C ASP A 158 -4.88 -14.50 9.69
N TYR A 159 -5.34 -13.32 9.26
CA TYR A 159 -6.51 -12.64 9.83
C TYR A 159 -7.79 -13.50 9.77
N ASN A 160 -8.04 -14.19 8.66
CA ASN A 160 -9.22 -15.06 8.56
C ASN A 160 -9.17 -16.21 9.56
N GLN A 161 -7.97 -16.79 9.77
CA GLN A 161 -7.76 -17.83 10.79
C GLN A 161 -7.86 -17.25 12.20
N TYR A 162 -7.36 -16.04 12.44
CA TYR A 162 -7.51 -15.32 13.70
C TYR A 162 -8.99 -15.10 14.04
N VAL A 163 -9.79 -14.59 13.10
CA VAL A 163 -11.23 -14.38 13.29
C VAL A 163 -11.92 -15.68 13.66
N LEU A 164 -11.67 -16.75 12.90
CA LEU A 164 -12.27 -18.06 13.14
C LEU A 164 -11.91 -18.64 14.51
N ARG A 165 -10.64 -18.54 14.91
CA ARG A 165 -10.18 -19.01 16.22
C ARG A 165 -10.83 -18.24 17.38
N ASN A 166 -11.02 -16.93 17.23
CA ASN A 166 -11.65 -16.13 18.29
C ASN A 166 -13.17 -16.32 18.35
N LEU A 167 -13.84 -16.50 17.21
CA LEU A 167 -15.26 -16.89 17.18
C LEU A 167 -15.50 -18.24 17.88
N ASP A 168 -14.58 -19.21 17.70
CA ASP A 168 -14.66 -20.52 18.36
C ASP A 168 -14.40 -20.42 19.88
N ARG A 169 -13.58 -19.45 20.31
CA ARG A 169 -13.35 -19.11 21.73
C ARG A 169 -14.49 -18.33 22.38
N GLY A 170 -15.52 -17.95 21.62
CA GLY A 170 -16.71 -17.27 22.12
C GLY A 170 -16.69 -15.74 22.01
N TYR A 171 -15.68 -15.13 21.38
CA TYR A 171 -15.72 -13.71 21.05
C TYR A 171 -16.84 -13.42 20.04
N SER A 172 -17.54 -12.31 20.23
CA SER A 172 -18.58 -11.85 19.32
C SER A 172 -17.97 -11.26 18.04
N ARG A 173 -18.77 -11.20 16.97
CA ARG A 173 -18.34 -10.62 15.69
C ARG A 173 -18.12 -9.11 15.81
N GLU A 174 -18.86 -8.44 16.68
CA GLU A 174 -18.79 -7.01 16.95
C GLU A 174 -17.45 -6.65 17.59
N GLU A 175 -16.99 -7.43 18.58
CA GLU A 175 -15.68 -7.26 19.22
C GLU A 175 -14.52 -7.46 18.25
N LEU A 176 -14.69 -8.32 17.24
CA LEU A 176 -13.67 -8.59 16.23
C LEU A 176 -13.73 -7.61 15.04
N GLY A 177 -14.71 -6.70 15.01
CA GLY A 177 -14.94 -5.80 13.87
C GLY A 177 -15.30 -6.54 12.58
N VAL A 178 -15.95 -7.71 12.68
CA VAL A 178 -16.26 -8.59 11.54
C VAL A 178 -17.72 -8.45 11.14
N SER A 179 -17.97 -8.21 9.85
CA SER A 179 -19.34 -8.16 9.33
C SER A 179 -20.01 -9.53 9.40
N PHE A 180 -21.34 -9.54 9.59
CA PHE A 180 -22.14 -10.77 9.67
C PHE A 180 -21.95 -11.69 8.45
N VAL A 181 -21.91 -11.12 7.25
CA VAL A 181 -21.70 -11.86 6.00
C VAL A 181 -20.31 -12.52 5.99
N LYS A 182 -19.27 -11.80 6.43
CA LYS A 182 -17.91 -12.33 6.51
C LYS A 182 -17.82 -13.48 7.52
N GLU A 183 -18.47 -13.35 8.68
CA GLU A 183 -18.54 -14.41 9.68
C GLU A 183 -19.21 -15.69 9.12
N LYS A 184 -20.38 -15.56 8.49
CA LYS A 184 -21.09 -16.71 7.89
C LYS A 184 -20.26 -17.38 6.81
N ARG A 185 -19.62 -16.59 5.92
CA ARG A 185 -18.73 -17.11 4.88
C ARG A 185 -17.55 -17.88 5.48
N LEU A 186 -16.89 -17.33 6.49
CA LEU A 186 -15.78 -17.98 7.18
C LEU A 186 -16.21 -19.30 7.84
N ARG A 187 -17.40 -19.33 8.48
CA ARG A 187 -17.95 -20.53 9.11
C ARG A 187 -18.28 -21.63 8.09
N VAL A 188 -18.83 -21.27 6.93
CA VAL A 188 -19.08 -22.20 5.82
C VAL A 188 -17.76 -22.76 5.27
N ASN A 189 -16.79 -21.90 4.98
CA ASN A 189 -15.47 -22.33 4.50
C ASN A 189 -14.77 -23.28 5.49
N MET A 190 -14.90 -23.06 6.79
CA MET A 190 -14.37 -23.98 7.81
C MET A 190 -15.08 -25.33 7.84
N ARG A 191 -16.41 -25.35 7.72
CA ARG A 191 -17.17 -26.62 7.63
C ARG A 191 -16.75 -27.40 6.40
N PHE A 192 -16.54 -26.71 5.28
CA PHE A 192 -16.09 -27.31 4.04
C PHE A 192 -14.67 -27.88 4.17
N LYS A 193 -13.74 -27.12 4.76
CA LYS A 193 -12.38 -27.59 5.01
C LYS A 193 -12.33 -28.83 5.91
N LYS A 194 -13.13 -28.85 6.98
CA LYS A 194 -13.29 -30.05 7.84
C LYS A 194 -13.87 -31.25 7.08
N LEU A 195 -14.77 -31.02 6.12
CA LEU A 195 -15.30 -32.08 5.27
C LEU A 195 -14.22 -32.61 4.33
N GLN A 196 -13.47 -31.73 3.66
CA GLN A 196 -12.34 -32.11 2.81
C GLN A 196 -11.27 -32.92 3.58
N GLU A 197 -10.91 -32.49 4.79
CA GLU A 197 -9.97 -33.22 5.65
C GLU A 197 -10.49 -34.63 5.99
N LYS A 198 -11.76 -34.77 6.37
CA LYS A 198 -12.38 -36.09 6.62
C LYS A 198 -12.41 -36.98 5.38
N VAL A 199 -12.71 -36.42 4.21
CA VAL A 199 -12.69 -37.17 2.94
C VAL A 199 -11.28 -37.66 2.63
N LYS A 200 -10.27 -36.80 2.82
CA LYS A 200 -8.86 -37.16 2.62
C LYS A 200 -8.40 -38.26 3.59
N GLU A 201 -8.76 -38.17 4.86
CA GLU A 201 -8.49 -39.23 5.84
C GLU A 201 -9.15 -40.57 5.46
N GLN A 202 -10.37 -40.53 4.92
CA GLN A 202 -11.05 -41.73 4.42
C GLN A 202 -10.36 -42.30 3.18
N GLN A 203 -9.93 -41.45 2.23
CA GLN A 203 -9.15 -41.87 1.06
C GLN A 203 -7.84 -42.55 1.49
N GLU A 204 -7.09 -41.96 2.44
CA GLU A 204 -5.83 -42.53 2.95
C GLU A 204 -6.03 -43.88 3.65
N LYS A 205 -7.12 -44.02 4.42
CA LYS A 205 -7.51 -45.30 5.04
C LYS A 205 -7.86 -46.36 3.99
N ILE A 206 -8.65 -46.00 2.98
CA ILE A 206 -9.02 -46.89 1.88
C ILE A 206 -7.77 -47.32 1.09
N HIS A 207 -6.87 -46.41 0.77
CA HIS A 207 -5.59 -46.71 0.11
C HIS A 207 -4.75 -47.71 0.93
N THR A 208 -4.68 -47.52 2.24
CA THR A 208 -3.96 -48.43 3.16
C THR A 208 -4.59 -49.83 3.17
N VAL A 209 -5.92 -49.92 3.21
CA VAL A 209 -6.66 -51.19 3.19
C VAL A 209 -6.53 -51.88 1.82
N ALA A 210 -6.65 -51.16 0.71
CA ALA A 210 -6.50 -51.70 -0.65
C ALA A 210 -5.10 -52.29 -0.88
N LYS A 211 -4.06 -51.59 -0.41
CA LYS A 211 -2.66 -52.06 -0.44
C LYS A 211 -2.43 -53.31 0.42
N THR A 212 -3.17 -53.44 1.53
CA THR A 212 -3.10 -54.61 2.43
C THR A 212 -3.87 -55.81 1.89
N ALA A 213 -4.98 -55.56 1.18
CA ALA A 213 -5.86 -56.60 0.63
C ALA A 213 -5.46 -57.09 -0.77
N GLY A 214 -4.40 -56.52 -1.39
CA GLY A 214 -3.93 -56.93 -2.72
C GLY A 214 -4.94 -56.69 -3.84
N MET A 215 -5.83 -55.69 -3.69
CA MET A 215 -6.90 -55.41 -4.65
C MET A 215 -6.43 -54.39 -5.70
N HIS A 216 -6.70 -54.66 -6.98
CA HIS A 216 -6.33 -53.80 -8.12
C HIS A 216 -7.06 -52.45 -8.02
N HIS A 217 -6.28 -51.37 -8.01
CA HIS A 217 -6.61 -50.09 -7.38
C HIS A 217 -7.11 -49.00 -8.34
N ASP A 218 -6.75 -49.09 -9.62
CA ASP A 218 -6.77 -47.93 -10.53
C ASP A 218 -8.18 -47.52 -11.01
N GLU A 219 -9.12 -48.46 -11.12
CA GLU A 219 -10.47 -48.17 -11.68
C GLU A 219 -11.44 -47.51 -10.69
N TRP A 220 -11.23 -47.72 -9.37
CA TRP A 220 -12.14 -47.19 -8.35
C TRP A 220 -11.73 -45.78 -7.89
N LEU A 221 -10.42 -45.51 -7.84
CA LEU A 221 -9.89 -44.20 -7.47
C LEU A 221 -10.23 -43.13 -8.50
N GLU A 222 -10.05 -43.41 -9.80
CA GLU A 222 -10.38 -42.44 -10.85
C GLU A 222 -11.87 -42.09 -10.84
N ASN A 223 -12.73 -43.04 -10.50
CA ASN A 223 -14.16 -42.78 -10.35
C ASN A 223 -14.48 -41.95 -9.09
N ALA A 224 -13.82 -42.20 -7.97
CA ALA A 224 -14.03 -41.43 -6.74
C ALA A 224 -13.52 -39.98 -6.86
N ASP A 225 -12.33 -39.78 -7.43
CA ASP A 225 -11.76 -38.46 -7.65
C ASP A 225 -12.56 -37.67 -8.70
N ARG A 226 -13.08 -38.32 -9.75
CA ARG A 226 -14.00 -37.69 -10.72
C ARG A 226 -15.33 -37.27 -10.08
N TRP A 227 -15.86 -38.06 -9.15
CA TRP A 227 -17.07 -37.72 -8.40
C TRP A 227 -16.86 -36.58 -7.41
N VAL A 228 -15.73 -36.56 -6.71
CA VAL A 228 -15.38 -35.46 -5.79
C VAL A 228 -15.12 -34.18 -6.58
N ALA A 229 -14.36 -34.24 -7.67
CA ALA A 229 -14.12 -33.09 -8.54
C ALA A 229 -15.43 -32.52 -9.13
N GLY A 230 -16.30 -33.39 -9.66
CA GLY A 230 -17.62 -32.97 -10.17
C GLY A 230 -18.52 -32.37 -9.10
N PHE A 231 -18.49 -32.89 -7.87
CA PHE A 231 -19.21 -32.31 -6.73
C PHE A 231 -18.65 -30.95 -6.32
N LEU A 232 -17.32 -30.78 -6.31
CA LEU A 232 -16.65 -29.52 -6.00
C LEU A 232 -16.95 -28.44 -7.05
N GLU A 233 -16.94 -28.80 -8.34
CA GLU A 233 -17.27 -27.92 -9.45
C GLU A 233 -18.74 -27.46 -9.38
N MET A 234 -19.68 -28.39 -9.18
CA MET A 234 -21.09 -28.06 -8.97
C MET A 234 -21.33 -27.17 -7.74
N PHE A 235 -20.53 -27.32 -6.69
CA PHE A 235 -20.64 -26.53 -5.46
C PHE A 235 -20.02 -25.13 -5.60
N GLU A 236 -18.86 -25.01 -6.26
CA GLU A 236 -18.25 -23.71 -6.60
C GLU A 236 -19.15 -22.92 -7.53
N GLU A 237 -19.76 -23.56 -8.53
CA GLU A 237 -20.78 -22.95 -9.36
C GLU A 237 -21.99 -22.47 -8.55
N GLY A 238 -22.46 -23.27 -7.59
CA GLY A 238 -23.58 -22.91 -6.71
C GLY A 238 -23.26 -21.70 -5.82
N CYS A 239 -22.04 -21.65 -5.27
CA CYS A 239 -21.57 -20.53 -4.46
C CYS A 239 -21.33 -19.26 -5.30
N HIS A 240 -20.85 -19.41 -6.53
CA HIS A 240 -20.72 -18.31 -7.48
C HIS A 240 -22.08 -17.77 -7.92
N LYS A 241 -23.02 -18.63 -8.31
CA LYS A 241 -24.41 -18.27 -8.68
C LYS A 241 -25.13 -17.57 -7.53
N MET A 242 -24.92 -18.01 -6.29
CA MET A 242 -25.46 -17.34 -5.10
C MET A 242 -24.76 -16.00 -4.83
N GLY A 243 -23.45 -15.91 -5.04
CA GLY A 243 -22.68 -14.67 -4.92
C GLY A 243 -23.05 -13.61 -5.97
N THR A 244 -23.29 -14.01 -7.22
CA THR A 244 -23.80 -13.11 -8.28
C THR A 244 -25.25 -12.73 -8.01
N ALA A 245 -26.14 -13.66 -7.66
CA ALA A 245 -27.53 -13.33 -7.34
C ALA A 245 -27.67 -12.34 -6.16
N ILE A 246 -26.81 -12.44 -5.14
CA ILE A 246 -26.78 -11.48 -4.03
C ILE A 246 -26.25 -10.12 -4.50
N ARG A 247 -25.19 -10.09 -5.32
CA ARG A 247 -24.63 -8.86 -5.90
C ARG A 247 -25.67 -8.16 -6.78
N ASP A 248 -26.30 -8.90 -7.68
CA ASP A 248 -27.32 -8.40 -8.59
C ASP A 248 -28.56 -7.91 -7.82
N GLY A 249 -28.94 -8.60 -6.74
CA GLY A 249 -30.02 -8.19 -5.85
C GLY A 249 -29.71 -6.95 -4.99
N ILE A 250 -28.43 -6.66 -4.73
CA ILE A 250 -27.97 -5.42 -4.09
C ILE A 250 -27.90 -4.30 -5.13
N GLN A 251 -27.37 -4.58 -6.32
CA GLN A 251 -27.22 -3.61 -7.41
C GLN A 251 -28.59 -3.16 -7.96
N GLN A 252 -29.56 -4.07 -8.09
CA GLN A 252 -30.95 -3.74 -8.43
C GLN A 252 -31.63 -2.89 -7.35
N ARG A 253 -31.30 -3.12 -6.07
CA ARG A 253 -31.83 -2.29 -4.97
C ARG A 253 -31.24 -0.89 -4.96
N LEU A 254 -29.94 -0.77 -5.20
CA LEU A 254 -29.26 0.53 -5.34
C LEU A 254 -29.81 1.32 -6.54
N MET A 255 -29.92 0.69 -7.71
CA MET A 255 -30.51 1.31 -8.91
C MET A 255 -31.99 1.71 -8.71
N ARG A 256 -32.75 0.94 -7.93
CA ARG A 256 -34.15 1.25 -7.62
C ARG A 256 -34.28 2.40 -6.63
N GLN A 257 -33.38 2.50 -5.64
CA GLN A 257 -33.29 3.65 -4.74
C GLN A 257 -32.89 4.92 -5.49
N GLU A 258 -31.90 4.84 -6.38
CA GLU A 258 -31.44 5.95 -7.22
C GLU A 258 -32.52 6.39 -8.23
N SER A 259 -33.30 5.44 -8.77
CA SER A 259 -34.47 5.72 -9.61
C SER A 259 -35.64 6.36 -8.84
N GLU A 260 -35.90 5.92 -7.60
CA GLU A 260 -36.92 6.50 -6.73
C GLU A 260 -36.52 7.90 -6.23
N GLU A 261 -35.23 8.13 -5.99
CA GLU A 261 -34.66 9.43 -5.63
C GLU A 261 -34.69 10.42 -6.80
N ASN A 262 -34.28 9.99 -8.01
CA ASN A 262 -34.42 10.81 -9.22
C ASN A 262 -35.88 11.10 -9.58
N ARG A 263 -36.81 10.15 -9.34
CA ARG A 263 -38.24 10.37 -9.57
C ARG A 263 -38.85 11.35 -8.55
N ARG A 264 -38.36 11.35 -7.30
CA ARG A 264 -38.72 12.36 -6.29
C ARG A 264 -38.16 13.74 -6.62
N LEU A 265 -36.93 13.82 -7.14
CA LEU A 265 -36.34 15.09 -7.60
C LEU A 265 -37.08 15.68 -8.81
N LEU A 266 -37.51 14.84 -9.76
CA LEU A 266 -38.32 15.27 -10.91
C LEU A 266 -39.75 15.68 -10.51
N GLN A 267 -40.34 15.02 -9.51
CA GLN A 267 -41.68 15.35 -9.01
C GLN A 267 -41.69 16.65 -8.18
N ASN A 268 -40.59 16.96 -7.49
CA ASN A 268 -40.40 18.22 -6.77
C ASN A 268 -39.92 19.37 -7.66
N GLY A 269 -39.43 19.08 -8.88
CA GLY A 269 -39.02 20.09 -9.88
C GLY A 269 -40.13 20.55 -10.83
N LEU A 270 -41.34 19.97 -10.74
CA LEU A 270 -42.48 20.24 -11.62
C LEU A 270 -43.62 21.02 -10.94
N THR A 271 -43.39 21.54 -9.73
CA THR A 271 -44.37 22.36 -8.98
C THR A 271 -43.82 23.76 -8.65
N ILE A 272 -43.20 24.46 -9.59
CA ILE A 272 -43.05 25.93 -9.52
C ILE A 272 -43.11 26.51 -10.95
N SER A 273 -44.33 26.83 -11.39
CA SER A 273 -44.71 27.74 -12.48
C SER A 273 -46.23 27.88 -12.35
N GLU A 274 -46.89 29.03 -12.22
CA GLU A 274 -46.61 30.44 -12.46
C GLU A 274 -47.67 31.25 -11.65
N ASP A 275 -47.55 32.57 -11.66
CA ASP A 275 -48.56 33.61 -11.36
C ASP A 275 -48.62 34.20 -9.93
N ASN A 276 -47.83 35.24 -9.67
CA ASN A 276 -48.13 36.64 -10.03
C ASN A 276 -47.38 37.60 -9.10
N ASP A 277 -46.36 38.26 -9.64
CA ASP A 277 -45.78 39.46 -9.08
C ASP A 277 -46.72 40.63 -9.38
N ASP A 278 -47.18 41.32 -8.35
CA ASP A 278 -47.44 42.76 -8.41
C ASP A 278 -47.26 43.38 -7.03
N GLU A 279 -46.63 44.56 -7.05
CA GLU A 279 -46.53 45.59 -6.02
C GLU A 279 -45.30 45.66 -5.08
N GLN A 280 -44.43 46.58 -5.52
CA GLN A 280 -43.96 47.77 -4.79
C GLN A 280 -42.70 47.67 -3.90
N MET A 281 -41.64 48.25 -4.49
CA MET A 281 -40.55 48.97 -3.84
C MET A 281 -41.05 49.90 -2.72
N SER A 282 -40.44 49.78 -1.54
CA SER A 282 -40.13 50.94 -0.71
C SER A 282 -38.80 50.73 0.00
N ASP A 283 -37.92 51.70 -0.18
CA ASP A 283 -36.77 51.99 0.67
C ASP A 283 -37.22 52.10 2.13
N ASP A 284 -36.38 51.65 3.06
CA ASP A 284 -35.95 52.51 4.17
C ASP A 284 -34.74 51.92 4.91
N ASN A 285 -33.73 52.77 5.07
CA ASN A 285 -32.59 52.62 5.95
C ASN A 285 -33.04 52.62 7.42
N GLU A 286 -32.39 51.83 8.28
CA GLU A 286 -32.00 52.29 9.64
C GLU A 286 -31.00 51.32 10.30
N ASP A 287 -29.75 51.79 10.30
CA ASP A 287 -28.80 51.95 11.41
C ASP A 287 -28.83 51.06 12.70
N LEU A 288 -27.64 51.02 13.32
CA LEU A 288 -27.33 50.75 14.74
C LEU A 288 -26.96 49.32 15.19
N SER A 289 -25.63 49.08 15.18
CA SER A 289 -24.73 48.94 16.34
C SER A 289 -25.03 47.97 17.52
N VAL A 290 -23.92 47.57 18.18
CA VAL A 290 -23.77 46.97 19.54
C VAL A 290 -23.78 45.43 19.53
N SER A 291 -22.61 44.78 19.48
CA SER A 291 -21.67 44.43 20.57
C SER A 291 -22.07 43.27 21.49
N THR A 292 -21.01 42.52 21.83
CA THR A 292 -20.72 41.79 23.07
C THR A 292 -21.24 40.36 23.31
N SER A 293 -20.24 39.47 23.44
CA SER A 293 -20.04 38.43 24.49
C SER A 293 -21.00 37.23 24.46
N LYS A 294 -20.54 35.98 24.44
CA LYS A 294 -19.42 35.30 25.13
C LYS A 294 -18.89 34.16 24.26
#